data_AF-A0A8T5I9F4-F1
#
_entry.id   AF-A0A8T5I9F4-F1
#
_cell.length_a   1.000
_cell.length_b   1.000
_cell.length_c   1.000
_cell.angle_alpha   90.00
_cell.angle_beta   90.00
_cell.angle_gamma   90.00
#
_symmetry.space_group_name_H-M   'P 1'
#
loop_
_entity.id
_entity.type
_entity.pdbx_description
1 polymer ?
#
loop_
_entity_poly.entity_id
_entity_poly.type
_entity_poly.pdbx_seq_one_letter_code
_entity_poly.pdbx_strand_id
1 'polypeptide(L)'
;MSRKDTILRAAQRTAKEARNNASRKMKMKDEVSISPHRHCSICWKPVPLERDPPVCNADKCSNSWIKKDKARKRLTIMMYLFPAIAIFFLILNMQQTN
;
A
#
# COMPACT_ATOMS: atom_id res chain seq x y z
N MET A 1 37.72 16.91 -48.12
CA MET A 1 37.38 16.36 -46.78
C MET A 1 38.00 14.99 -46.65
N SER A 2 38.79 14.72 -45.61
CA SER A 2 39.46 13.43 -45.43
C SER A 2 38.48 12.38 -44.94
N ARG A 3 38.63 11.11 -45.38
CA ARG A 3 37.77 9.99 -44.93
C ARG A 3 37.76 9.87 -43.40
N LYS A 4 38.87 10.21 -42.74
CA LYS A 4 39.00 10.24 -41.27
C LYS A 4 38.05 11.25 -40.63
N ASP A 5 37.90 12.43 -41.21
CA ASP A 5 37.01 13.49 -40.70
C ASP A 5 35.54 13.08 -40.78
N THR A 6 35.17 12.37 -41.86
CA THR A 6 33.81 11.85 -42.04
C THR A 6 33.47 10.81 -40.98
N ILE A 7 34.38 9.88 -40.69
CA ILE A 7 34.19 8.83 -39.68
C ILE A 7 34.07 9.45 -38.28
N LEU A 8 34.93 10.43 -37.95
CA LEU A 8 34.87 11.12 -36.66
C LEU A 8 33.54 11.87 -36.48
N ARG A 9 33.06 12.54 -37.53
CA ARG A 9 31.75 13.24 -37.50
C ARG A 9 30.58 12.26 -37.36
N ALA A 10 30.63 11.10 -38.03
CA ALA A 10 29.61 10.06 -37.88
C ALA A 10 29.59 9.52 -36.44
N ALA A 11 30.75 9.20 -35.87
CA ALA A 11 30.87 8.73 -34.49
C ALA A 11 30.34 9.75 -33.48
N GLN A 12 30.67 11.03 -33.65
CA GLN A 12 30.16 12.11 -32.79
C GLN A 12 28.63 12.26 -32.87
N ARG A 13 28.04 12.11 -34.07
CA ARG A 13 26.58 12.14 -34.24
C ARG A 13 25.91 10.98 -33.52
N THR A 14 26.42 9.76 -33.70
CA THR A 14 25.91 8.56 -33.01
C THR A 14 26.00 8.70 -31.49
N ALA A 15 27.12 9.21 -30.97
CA ALA A 15 27.28 9.46 -29.53
C ALA A 15 26.28 10.50 -29.00
N LYS A 16 26.03 11.58 -29.75
CA LYS A 16 25.06 12.62 -29.39
C LYS A 16 23.63 12.08 -29.42
N GLU A 17 23.29 11.29 -30.42
CA GLU A 17 21.97 10.68 -30.57
C GLU A 17 21.69 9.65 -29.45
N ALA A 18 22.68 8.81 -29.11
CA ALA A 18 22.58 7.90 -27.98
C ALA A 18 22.33 8.63 -26.65
N ARG A 19 23.04 9.74 -26.39
CA ARG A 19 22.82 10.58 -25.20
C ARG A 19 21.43 11.21 -25.19
N ASN A 20 20.95 11.71 -26.32
CA ASN A 20 19.62 12.32 -26.44
C ASN A 20 18.49 11.30 -26.24
N ASN A 21 18.65 10.08 -26.75
CA ASN A 21 17.66 9.02 -26.52
C ASN A 21 17.66 8.53 -25.07
N ALA A 22 18.84 8.44 -24.43
CA ALA A 22 18.93 8.11 -23.02
C ALA A 22 18.28 9.18 -22.13
N SER A 23 18.53 10.47 -22.39
CA SER A 23 17.93 11.57 -21.63
C SER A 23 16.42 11.68 -21.82
N ARG A 24 15.91 11.44 -23.04
CA ARG A 24 14.46 11.35 -23.31
C ARG A 24 13.81 10.19 -22.55
N LYS A 25 14.44 9.02 -22.54
CA LYS A 25 13.93 7.84 -21.80
C LYS A 25 13.91 8.08 -20.29
N MET A 26 14.89 8.78 -19.75
CA MET A 26 14.94 9.16 -18.34
C MET A 26 13.82 10.17 -18.01
N LYS A 27 13.65 11.22 -18.83
CA LYS A 27 12.59 12.21 -18.64
C LYS A 27 11.18 11.61 -18.71
N MET A 28 10.96 10.66 -19.61
CA MET A 28 9.67 9.99 -19.76
C MET A 28 9.33 9.07 -18.56
N LYS A 29 10.34 8.56 -17.85
CA LYS A 29 10.13 7.75 -16.63
C LYS A 29 9.63 8.59 -15.46
N ASP A 30 10.07 9.85 -15.35
CA ASP A 30 9.66 10.74 -14.27
C ASP A 30 8.23 11.30 -14.48
N GLU A 31 7.79 11.48 -15.72
CA GLU A 31 6.42 11.99 -16.00
C GLU A 31 5.31 10.92 -15.90
N VAL A 32 5.66 9.63 -15.87
CA VAL A 32 4.73 8.51 -15.65
C VAL A 32 4.94 7.88 -14.26
N SER A 33 5.31 8.69 -13.26
CA SER A 33 5.26 8.23 -11.87
C SER A 33 3.80 8.26 -11.40
N ILE A 34 3.08 7.15 -11.60
CA ILE A 34 1.76 6.95 -11.00
C ILE A 34 1.95 7.04 -9.49
N SER A 35 1.39 8.09 -8.87
CA SER A 35 1.45 8.26 -7.42
C SER A 35 0.94 6.97 -6.76
N PRO A 36 1.68 6.43 -5.79
CA PRO A 36 1.27 5.19 -5.16
C PRO A 36 -0.11 5.40 -4.50
N HIS A 37 -1.02 4.46 -4.69
CA HIS A 37 -2.42 4.54 -4.26
C HIS A 37 -2.87 3.19 -3.71
N ARG A 38 -3.89 3.20 -2.85
CA ARG A 38 -4.56 2.00 -2.36
C ARG A 38 -5.89 1.81 -3.08
N HIS A 39 -6.40 0.59 -3.09
CA HIS A 39 -7.76 0.32 -3.56
C HIS A 39 -8.69 0.12 -2.36
N CYS A 40 -9.93 0.58 -2.46
CA CYS A 40 -10.96 0.32 -1.45
C CYS A 40 -11.15 -1.20 -1.31
N SER A 41 -11.09 -1.72 -0.08
CA SER A 41 -11.25 -3.16 0.20
C SER A 41 -12.63 -3.75 -0.16
N ILE A 42 -13.61 -2.92 -0.50
CA ILE A 42 -14.99 -3.35 -0.78
C ILE A 42 -15.31 -3.23 -2.28
N CYS A 43 -15.09 -2.05 -2.85
CA CYS A 43 -15.46 -1.75 -4.24
C CYS A 43 -14.26 -1.51 -5.17
N TRP A 44 -13.04 -1.67 -4.67
CA TRP A 44 -11.80 -1.58 -5.45
C TRP A 44 -11.57 -0.22 -6.13
N LYS A 45 -12.28 0.84 -5.72
CA LYS A 45 -12.03 2.21 -6.19
C LYS A 45 -10.65 2.69 -5.70
N PRO A 46 -9.88 3.45 -6.50
CA PRO A 46 -8.64 4.07 -6.04
C PRO A 46 -8.88 5.03 -4.87
N VAL A 47 -8.00 4.99 -3.87
CA VAL A 47 -8.01 5.75 -2.62
C VAL A 47 -6.58 6.20 -2.32
N PRO A 48 -6.36 7.41 -1.78
CA PRO A 48 -5.02 7.85 -1.36
C PRO A 48 -4.45 6.94 -0.26
N LEU A 49 -3.12 6.79 -0.22
CA LEU A 49 -2.42 5.91 0.73
C LEU A 49 -2.65 6.29 2.19
N GLU A 50 -2.76 7.59 2.45
CA GLU A 50 -2.88 8.20 3.77
C GLU A 50 -4.27 8.03 4.36
N ARG A 51 -5.24 7.52 3.58
CA ARG A 51 -6.61 7.35 4.07
C ARG A 51 -6.70 6.17 5.03
N ASP A 52 -7.09 6.46 6.25
CA ASP A 52 -7.59 5.52 7.23
C ASP A 52 -9.02 5.92 7.63
N PRO A 53 -10.06 5.10 7.37
CA PRO A 53 -10.07 3.69 6.92
C PRO A 53 -9.76 3.48 5.42
N PRO A 54 -9.28 2.28 5.00
CA PRO A 54 -8.96 1.94 3.60
C PRO A 54 -10.23 1.63 2.77
N VAL A 55 -11.22 2.54 2.84
CA VAL A 55 -12.47 2.48 2.09
C VAL A 55 -12.77 3.82 1.43
N CYS A 56 -13.52 3.77 0.33
CA CYS A 56 -13.96 4.98 -0.36
C CYS A 56 -15.08 5.69 0.42
N ASN A 57 -15.34 6.96 0.11
CA ASN A 57 -16.38 7.79 0.77
C ASN A 57 -17.82 7.41 0.40
N ALA A 58 -18.06 6.27 -0.24
CA ALA A 58 -19.41 5.83 -0.56
C ALA A 58 -20.09 5.23 0.68
N ASP A 59 -21.33 5.64 0.96
CA ASP A 59 -22.07 5.23 2.16
C ASP A 59 -22.18 3.71 2.33
N LYS A 60 -22.27 2.98 1.22
CA LYS A 60 -22.29 1.50 1.24
C LYS A 60 -20.99 0.92 1.81
N CYS A 61 -19.85 1.50 1.43
CA CYS A 61 -18.53 1.03 1.85
C CYS A 61 -18.22 1.46 3.30
N SER A 62 -18.52 2.70 3.66
CA SER A 62 -18.32 3.21 5.04
C SER A 62 -19.17 2.42 6.04
N ASN A 63 -20.46 2.22 5.76
CA ASN A 63 -21.35 1.46 6.65
C ASN A 63 -20.93 0.00 6.83
N SER A 64 -20.47 -0.64 5.75
CA SER A 64 -19.97 -2.02 5.81
C SER A 64 -18.68 -2.12 6.64
N TRP A 65 -17.81 -1.12 6.51
CA TRP A 65 -16.58 -1.05 7.31
C TRP A 65 -16.88 -0.82 8.79
N ILE A 66 -17.76 0.13 9.13
CA ILE A 66 -18.17 0.43 10.52
C ILE A 66 -18.76 -0.82 11.20
N LYS A 67 -19.63 -1.57 10.51
CA LYS A 67 -20.20 -2.83 11.03
C LYS A 67 -19.10 -3.85 11.35
N LYS A 68 -18.15 -4.03 10.42
CA LYS A 68 -17.02 -4.96 10.60
C LYS A 68 -16.05 -4.50 11.69
N ASP A 69 -15.77 -3.21 11.78
CA ASP A 69 -14.89 -2.64 12.80
C ASP A 69 -15.47 -2.84 14.21
N LYS A 70 -16.77 -2.57 14.40
CA LYS A 70 -17.47 -2.83 15.67
C LYS A 70 -17.49 -4.32 16.02
N ALA A 71 -17.63 -5.20 15.04
CA ALA A 71 -17.56 -6.65 15.27
C ALA A 71 -16.15 -7.08 15.70
N ARG A 72 -15.09 -6.61 15.00
CA ARG A 72 -13.71 -6.90 15.36
C ARG A 72 -13.37 -6.43 16.78
N LYS A 73 -13.70 -5.19 17.13
CA LYS A 73 -13.47 -4.66 18.49
C LYS A 73 -14.14 -5.52 19.57
N ARG A 74 -15.40 -5.91 19.34
CA ARG A 74 -16.11 -6.82 20.27
C ARG A 74 -15.46 -8.19 20.36
N LEU A 75 -15.08 -8.80 19.24
CA LEU A 75 -14.40 -10.09 19.22
C LEU A 75 -13.04 -10.03 19.93
N THR A 76 -12.26 -8.96 19.72
CA THR A 76 -10.99 -8.74 20.43
C THR A 76 -11.21 -8.68 21.93
N ILE A 77 -12.22 -7.94 22.41
CA ILE A 77 -12.54 -7.89 23.84
C ILE A 77 -12.94 -9.28 24.36
N MET A 78 -13.84 -9.98 23.68
CA MET A 78 -14.29 -11.32 24.09
C MET A 78 -13.14 -12.33 24.15
N MET A 79 -12.19 -12.26 23.22
CA MET A 79 -11.03 -13.14 23.16
C MET A 79 -10.13 -13.03 24.39
N TYR A 80 -10.06 -11.87 25.02
CA TYR A 80 -9.30 -11.67 26.27
C TYR A 80 -10.17 -11.81 27.52
N LEU A 81 -11.42 -11.37 27.47
CA LEU A 81 -12.34 -11.40 28.61
C LEU A 81 -12.71 -12.83 29.02
N PHE A 82 -13.03 -13.69 28.05
CA PHE A 82 -13.43 -15.07 28.32
C PHE A 82 -12.34 -15.89 29.04
N PRO A 83 -11.07 -15.96 28.56
CA PRO A 83 -10.04 -16.70 29.27
C PRO A 83 -9.71 -16.07 30.63
N ALA A 84 -9.75 -14.74 30.76
CA ALA A 84 -9.52 -14.08 32.04
C ALA A 84 -10.57 -14.50 33.10
N ILE A 85 -11.85 -14.52 32.72
CA ILE A 85 -12.94 -14.98 33.59
C ILE A 85 -12.78 -16.47 33.93
N ALA A 86 -12.41 -17.30 32.95
CA ALA A 86 -12.20 -18.73 33.19
C ALA A 86 -11.08 -18.97 34.22
N ILE A 87 -9.94 -18.29 34.09
CA ILE A 87 -8.83 -18.36 35.05
C ILE A 87 -9.27 -17.87 36.43
N PHE A 88 -10.02 -16.77 36.50
CA PHE A 88 -10.53 -16.24 37.76
C PHE A 88 -11.39 -17.28 38.51
N PHE A 89 -12.31 -17.94 37.81
CA PHE A 89 -13.11 -19.01 38.41
C PHE A 89 -12.25 -20.21 38.84
N LEU A 90 -11.24 -20.60 38.05
CA LEU A 90 -10.33 -21.68 38.44
C LEU A 90 -9.61 -21.37 39.76
N ILE A 91 -9.12 -20.14 39.93
CA ILE A 91 -8.44 -19.72 41.17
C ILE A 91 -9.40 -19.78 42.35
N LEU A 92 -10.62 -19.26 42.21
CA LEU A 92 -11.62 -19.30 43.28
C LEU A 92 -11.97 -20.74 43.70
N ASN A 93 -12.10 -21.66 42.74
CA ASN A 93 -12.33 -23.07 43.04
C ASN A 93 -11.15 -23.67 43.81
N MET A 94 -9.91 -23.37 43.43
CA MET A 94 -8.71 -23.85 44.14
C MET A 94 -8.57 -23.28 45.56
N GLN A 95 -9.12 -22.09 45.83
CA GLN A 95 -9.13 -21.51 47.17
C GLN A 95 -10.21 -22.11 48.08
N GLN A 96 -11.27 -22.68 47.53
CA GLN A 96 -12.34 -23.33 48.30
C GLN A 96 -12.06 -24.81 48.62
N THR A 97 -11.16 -25.46 47.88
CA THR A 97 -10.84 -26.88 48.04
C THR A 97 -9.64 -27.17 48.97
N ASN A 98 -8.92 -26.14 49.42
CA ASN A 98 -7.91 -26.21 50.49
C ASN A 98 -8.51 -25.72 51.81
#